data_AF-A0A356WDZ6-F1
#
_entry.id   AF-A0A356WDZ6-F1
#
_cell.length_a   1.000
_cell.length_b   1.000
_cell.length_c   1.000
_cell.angle_alpha   90.00
_cell.angle_beta   90.00
_cell.angle_gamma   90.00
#
_symmetry.space_group_name_H-M   'P 1'
#
loop_
_entity.id
_entity.type
_entity.pdbx_description
1 polymer ?
#
loop_
_entity_poly.entity_id
_entity_poly.type
_entity_poly.pdbx_seq_one_letter_code
_entity_poly.pdbx_strand_id
1 'polypeptide(L)'
;MNHYFKQTTNIAASNFVVVVRAFIAILVTVGLLASCASQRDSRQDIATVLHVVDGDTIVVKLQGETETIRLLGIDTPETVHPTKPVECFGPEASAFTKA
;
A
#
# COMPACT_ATOMS: atom_id res chain seq x y z
N MET A 1 -6.58 1.91 68.33
CA MET A 1 -7.27 2.57 67.20
C MET A 1 -6.38 2.87 65.99
N ASN A 2 -5.07 2.64 66.00
CA ASN A 2 -4.19 2.95 64.84
C ASN A 2 -4.05 1.83 63.79
N HIS A 3 -4.37 0.57 64.11
CA HIS A 3 -4.20 -0.53 63.15
C HIS A 3 -5.31 -0.60 62.09
N TYR A 4 -6.56 -0.24 62.43
CA TYR A 4 -7.69 -0.19 61.49
C TYR A 4 -7.55 0.94 60.45
N PHE A 5 -7.03 2.10 60.86
CA PHE A 5 -6.81 3.25 59.95
C PHE A 5 -5.75 2.93 58.88
N LYS A 6 -4.70 2.16 59.23
CA LYS A 6 -3.66 1.73 58.29
C LYS A 6 -4.16 0.69 57.29
N GLN A 7 -5.15 -0.13 57.67
CA GLN A 7 -5.71 -1.19 56.84
C GLN A 7 -6.68 -0.63 55.78
N THR A 8 -7.50 0.37 56.13
CA THR A 8 -8.37 1.08 55.18
C THR A 8 -7.61 1.92 54.17
N THR A 9 -6.50 2.56 54.56
CA THR A 9 -5.63 3.31 53.62
C THR A 9 -4.97 2.41 52.58
N ASN A 10 -4.57 1.19 52.98
CA ASN A 10 -3.95 0.22 52.05
C ASN A 10 -4.96 -0.36 51.04
N ILE A 11 -6.21 -0.56 51.45
CA ILE A 11 -7.28 -1.03 50.54
C ILE A 11 -7.68 0.09 49.57
N ALA A 12 -7.79 1.33 50.03
CA ALA A 12 -8.06 2.48 49.18
C ALA A 12 -6.93 2.73 48.16
N ALA A 13 -5.67 2.61 48.59
CA ALA A 13 -4.50 2.70 47.71
C ALA A 13 -4.43 1.53 46.71
N SER A 14 -4.78 0.31 47.14
CA SER A 14 -4.86 -0.87 46.26
C SER A 14 -5.92 -0.69 45.19
N ASN A 15 -7.14 -0.27 45.55
CA ASN A 15 -8.21 0.00 44.60
C ASN A 15 -7.84 1.12 43.62
N PHE A 16 -7.16 2.17 44.11
CA PHE A 16 -6.65 3.24 43.24
C PHE A 16 -5.63 2.72 42.22
N VAL A 17 -4.67 1.88 42.65
CA VAL A 17 -3.68 1.26 41.76
C VAL A 17 -4.34 0.31 40.76
N VAL A 18 -5.38 -0.42 41.17
CA VAL A 18 -6.17 -1.30 40.28
C VAL A 18 -6.92 -0.49 39.23
N VAL A 19 -7.55 0.62 39.61
CA VAL A 19 -8.27 1.52 38.69
C VAL A 19 -7.30 2.15 37.69
N VAL A 20 -6.13 2.63 38.15
CA VAL A 20 -5.11 3.22 37.27
C VAL A 20 -4.56 2.19 36.28
N ARG A 21 -4.28 0.96 36.72
CA ARG A 21 -3.84 -0.14 35.84
C ARG A 21 -4.91 -0.53 34.83
N ALA A 22 -6.18 -0.59 35.24
CA ALA A 22 -7.29 -0.86 34.34
C ALA A 22 -7.44 0.24 33.27
N PHE A 23 -7.32 1.52 33.66
CA PHE A 23 -7.34 2.64 32.72
C PHE A 23 -6.19 2.58 31.71
N ILE A 24 -4.96 2.31 32.16
CA ILE A 24 -3.81 2.16 31.26
C ILE A 24 -4.03 0.98 30.29
N ALA A 25 -4.53 -0.16 30.79
CA ALA A 25 -4.83 -1.31 29.94
C ALA A 25 -5.90 -1.00 28.88
N ILE A 26 -6.95 -0.25 29.25
CA ILE A 26 -7.99 0.20 28.32
C ILE A 26 -7.43 1.16 27.26
N LEU A 27 -6.57 2.10 27.64
CA LEU A 27 -5.95 3.02 26.69
C LEU A 27 -5.06 2.28 25.68
N VAL A 28 -4.29 1.29 26.15
CA VAL A 28 -3.43 0.46 25.29
C VAL A 28 -4.27 -0.39 24.34
N THR A 29 -5.34 -1.03 24.80
CA THR A 29 -6.21 -1.84 23.93
C THR A 29 -6.94 -1.01 22.89
N VAL A 30 -7.42 0.19 23.25
CA VAL A 30 -8.04 1.13 22.29
C VAL A 30 -7.03 1.59 21.23
N GLY A 31 -5.79 1.92 21.63
CA GLY A 31 -4.73 2.30 20.68
C GLY A 31 -4.36 1.17 19.71
N LEU A 32 -4.31 -0.08 20.19
CA LEU A 32 -4.08 -1.25 19.36
C LEU A 32 -5.23 -1.47 18.35
N LEU A 33 -6.49 -1.32 18.77
CA LEU A 33 -7.64 -1.45 17.87
C LEU A 33 -7.70 -0.35 16.79
N ALA A 34 -7.27 0.86 17.11
CA ALA A 34 -7.22 1.98 16.15
C ALA A 34 -6.21 1.77 15.01
N SER A 35 -5.21 0.91 15.20
CA SER A 35 -4.15 0.69 14.20
C SER A 35 -4.63 -0.10 12.97
N CYS A 36 -5.73 -0.86 13.08
CA CYS A 36 -6.30 -1.61 11.96
C CYS A 36 -7.12 -0.73 10.99
N ALA A 37 -7.46 0.51 11.37
CA ALA A 37 -8.33 1.38 10.57
C ALA A 37 -7.60 2.16 9.47
N SER A 38 -6.26 2.15 9.46
CA SER A 38 -5.44 2.79 8.41
C SER A 38 -5.30 1.90 7.19
N GLN A 39 -6.44 1.55 6.58
CA GLN A 39 -6.43 0.92 5.27
C GLN A 39 -6.08 2.01 4.25
N ARG A 40 -4.85 1.97 3.70
CA ARG A 40 -4.49 2.81 2.55
C ARG A 40 -5.50 2.50 1.46
N ASP A 41 -6.25 3.52 1.06
CA ASP A 41 -7.13 3.48 -0.09
C ASP A 41 -6.24 3.19 -1.30
N SER A 42 -6.17 1.92 -1.71
CA SER A 42 -5.57 1.52 -2.97
C SER A 42 -6.50 1.98 -4.08
N ARG A 43 -6.60 3.30 -4.24
CA ARG A 43 -7.10 3.91 -5.46
C ARG A 43 -6.25 3.33 -6.56
N GLN A 44 -6.90 2.66 -7.50
CA GLN A 44 -6.27 2.36 -8.77
C GLN A 44 -5.82 3.71 -9.31
N ASP A 45 -4.51 3.96 -9.35
CA ASP A 45 -3.99 5.18 -9.92
C ASP A 45 -4.37 5.17 -11.40
N ILE A 46 -5.37 5.97 -11.76
CA ILE A 46 -5.86 6.04 -13.13
C ILE A 46 -4.80 6.78 -13.95
N ALA A 47 -4.15 6.05 -14.84
CA ALA A 47 -3.19 6.59 -15.80
C ALA A 47 -3.87 6.80 -17.16
N THR A 48 -3.53 7.87 -17.86
CA THR A 48 -3.93 8.05 -19.28
C THR A 48 -2.81 7.61 -20.19
N VAL A 49 -3.06 6.66 -21.10
CA VAL A 49 -2.05 6.25 -22.09
C VAL A 49 -1.81 7.39 -23.07
N LEU A 50 -0.56 7.81 -23.21
CA LEU A 50 -0.16 8.85 -24.15
C LEU A 50 0.25 8.25 -25.49
N HIS A 51 1.05 7.18 -25.48
CA HIS A 51 1.38 6.37 -26.66
C HIS A 51 1.98 5.01 -26.25
N VAL A 52 1.98 4.07 -27.19
CA VAL A 52 2.56 2.72 -27.04
C VAL A 52 3.94 2.71 -27.69
N VAL A 53 4.96 2.26 -26.96
CA VAL A 53 6.33 2.14 -27.46
C VAL A 53 6.51 0.77 -28.12
N ASP A 54 6.20 -0.28 -27.36
CA ASP A 54 6.24 -1.69 -27.76
C ASP A 54 5.04 -2.42 -27.14
N GLY A 55 4.83 -3.69 -27.49
CA GLY A 55 3.68 -4.46 -27.01
C GLY A 55 3.67 -4.70 -25.48
N ASP A 56 4.80 -4.50 -24.82
CA ASP A 56 4.95 -4.56 -23.35
C ASP A 56 5.33 -3.22 -22.72
N THR A 57 5.48 -2.14 -23.50
CA THR A 57 6.01 -0.87 -23.00
C THR A 57 5.13 0.30 -23.45
N ILE A 58 4.59 1.04 -22.48
CA ILE A 58 3.68 2.17 -22.71
C ILE A 58 4.16 3.43 -22.00
N VAL A 59 3.84 4.59 -22.56
CA VAL A 59 4.03 5.89 -21.90
C VAL A 59 2.67 6.39 -21.42
N VAL A 60 2.59 6.76 -20.15
CA VAL A 60 1.35 7.20 -19.50
C VAL A 60 1.52 8.56 -18.84
N LYS A 61 0.40 9.27 -18.69
CA LYS A 61 0.25 10.39 -17.76
C LYS A 61 -0.28 9.85 -16.44
N LEU A 62 0.55 9.85 -15.42
CA LEU A 62 0.23 9.36 -14.07
C LEU A 62 0.44 10.51 -13.09
N GLN A 63 -0.60 10.87 -12.33
CA GLN A 63 -0.52 11.93 -11.31
C GLN A 63 0.05 13.27 -11.81
N GLY A 64 -0.11 13.59 -13.10
CA GLY A 64 0.42 14.81 -13.71
C GLY A 64 1.85 14.70 -14.24
N GLU A 65 2.52 13.57 -14.03
CA GLU A 65 3.84 13.26 -14.55
C GLU A 65 3.76 12.28 -15.74
N THR A 66 4.75 12.34 -16.61
CA THR A 66 4.85 11.42 -17.76
C THR A 66 5.80 10.30 -17.37
N GLU A 67 5.31 9.07 -17.38
CA GLU A 67 6.07 7.89 -16.99
C GLU A 67 6.06 6.83 -18.08
N THR A 68 7.16 6.08 -18.21
CA THR A 68 7.26 4.90 -19.08
C THR A 68 7.12 3.65 -18.21
N ILE A 69 6.14 2.80 -18.54
CA ILE A 69 5.81 1.59 -17.79
C ILE A 69 6.06 0.36 -18.66
N ARG A 70 6.72 -0.65 -18.10
CA ARG A 70 6.89 -1.99 -18.67
C ARG A 70 5.92 -2.97 -18.00
N LEU A 71 5.16 -3.70 -18.80
CA LEU A 71 4.21 -4.70 -18.36
C LEU A 71 4.97 -5.96 -17.89
N LEU A 72 4.80 -6.32 -16.62
CA LEU A 72 5.42 -7.52 -16.07
C LEU A 72 4.69 -8.77 -16.56
N GLY A 73 5.44 -9.79 -16.99
CA GLY A 73 4.89 -11.06 -17.46
C GLY A 73 4.37 -11.05 -18.90
N ILE A 74 4.52 -9.92 -19.61
CA ILE A 74 4.33 -9.82 -21.05
C ILE A 74 5.71 -9.52 -21.64
N ASP A 75 6.20 -10.44 -22.46
CA ASP A 75 7.43 -10.26 -23.23
C ASP A 75 7.02 -10.24 -24.69
N THR A 76 7.07 -9.07 -25.32
CA THR A 76 6.67 -8.94 -26.72
C THR A 76 7.88 -8.98 -27.64
N PRO A 77 7.75 -9.58 -28.83
CA PRO A 77 8.83 -9.61 -29.80
C PRO A 77 9.28 -8.19 -30.14
N GLU A 78 10.55 -7.91 -29.91
CA GLU A 78 11.10 -6.56 -30.01
C GLU A 78 11.16 -6.15 -31.49
N THR A 79 10.30 -5.22 -31.90
CA THR A 79 10.18 -4.83 -33.33
C THR A 79 10.85 -3.49 -33.64
N VAL A 80 11.26 -2.75 -32.61
CA VAL A 80 11.82 -1.39 -32.73
C VAL A 80 13.29 -1.32 -32.28
N HIS A 81 13.86 -2.40 -31.74
CA HIS A 81 15.24 -2.36 -31.25
C HIS A 81 16.23 -2.15 -32.41
N PRO A 82 17.02 -1.05 -32.43
CA PRO A 82 17.86 -0.68 -33.58
C PRO A 82 19.00 -1.68 -33.87
N THR A 83 19.25 -2.62 -32.95
CA THR A 83 20.36 -3.56 -32.99
C THR A 83 19.94 -5.03 -32.98
N LYS A 84 18.65 -5.34 -32.77
CA LYS A 84 18.17 -6.72 -32.76
C LYS A 84 17.49 -7.06 -34.09
N PRO A 85 17.68 -8.27 -34.62
CA PRO A 85 16.97 -8.70 -35.81
C PRO A 85 15.46 -8.74 -35.52
N VAL A 86 14.66 -8.30 -36.50
CA VAL A 86 13.19 -8.40 -36.43
C VAL A 86 12.82 -9.85 -36.16
N GLU A 87 12.13 -10.07 -35.05
CA GLU A 87 11.66 -11.39 -34.67
C GLU A 87 10.45 -11.81 -35.53
N CYS A 88 10.26 -13.12 -35.69
CA CYS A 88 9.17 -13.66 -36.50
C CYS A 88 7.81 -13.10 -36.04
N PHE A 89 6.98 -12.66 -37.00
CA PHE A 89 5.66 -12.04 -36.80
C PHE A 89 5.63 -10.59 -36.26
N GLY A 90 6.79 -9.93 -36.16
CA GLY A 90 6.87 -8.55 -35.71
C GLY A 90 6.06 -7.53 -36.54
N PRO A 91 6.13 -7.55 -37.88
CA PRO A 91 5.35 -6.66 -38.74
C PRO A 91 3.83 -6.85 -38.61
N GLU A 92 3.38 -8.11 -38.48
CA GLU A 92 1.97 -8.48 -38.34
C GLU A 92 1.39 -8.01 -37.00
N ALA A 93 2.17 -8.13 -35.91
CA ALA A 93 1.78 -7.62 -34.58
C ALA A 93 1.71 -6.08 -34.56
N SER A 94 2.66 -5.40 -35.22
CA SER A 94 2.67 -3.94 -35.36
C SER A 94 1.48 -3.40 -36.17
N ALA A 95 1.04 -4.16 -37.17
CA ALA A 95 -0.12 -3.80 -38.00
C ALA A 95 -1.44 -4.00 -37.24
N PHE A 96 -1.53 -5.03 -36.38
CA PHE A 96 -2.75 -5.32 -35.62
C PHE A 96 -3.08 -4.24 -34.57
N THR A 97 -2.07 -3.67 -33.91
CA THR A 97 -2.26 -2.68 -32.83
C THR A 97 -2.52 -1.26 -33.35
N LYS A 98 -2.38 -1.00 -34.66
CA LYS A 98 -2.57 0.32 -35.28
C LYS A 98 -4.00 0.60 -35.77
N ALA A 99 -4.93 -0.34 -35.61
CA ALA A 99 -6.33 -0.21 -36.03
C ALA A 99 -7.23 0.38 -34.94
#